data_AF-A0A0K1PLN7-F1
#
_entry.id   AF-A0A0K1PLN7-F1
#
_cell.length_a   1.000
_cell.length_b   1.000
_cell.length_c   1.000
_cell.angle_alpha   90.00
_cell.angle_beta   90.00
_cell.angle_gamma   90.00
#
_symmetry.space_group_name_H-M   'P 1'
#
loop_
_entity.id
_entity.type
_entity.pdbx_description
1 polymer ?
#
loop_
_entity_poly.entity_id
_entity_poly.type
_entity_poly.pdbx_seq_one_letter_code
_entity_poly.pdbx_strand_id
1 'polypeptide(L)'
;MDVLASVPVPPSMRALLVAYPPDPCASTASVVLLDGRGRFIGAVAPGTATLLAVPALTRTLHAISSDELTAPVGSSVVRDVVVVPPSPSGLLVSATRFSPSVCGNGRPQLESATKEQLEWKLVDVAFIEPRPGAGEAWLAAHRARVDEILHRRSEMAVDVAWSGGPL
;
A
#
# COMPACT_ATOMS: atom_id res chain seq x y z
N MET A 1 -9.15 -19.10 12.99
CA MET A 1 -10.01 -18.82 11.83
C MET A 1 -9.14 -18.86 10.60
N ASP A 2 -9.39 -19.78 9.67
CA ASP A 2 -8.58 -19.94 8.45
C ASP A 2 -9.08 -18.96 7.37
N VAL A 3 -8.98 -17.65 7.64
CA VAL A 3 -9.49 -16.58 6.75
C VAL A 3 -8.78 -16.56 5.38
N LEU A 4 -7.61 -17.21 5.29
CA LEU A 4 -6.80 -17.28 4.08
C LEU A 4 -7.18 -18.43 3.14
N ALA A 5 -8.00 -19.39 3.58
CA ALA A 5 -8.14 -20.68 2.89
C ALA A 5 -9.31 -20.79 1.89
N SER A 6 -10.19 -19.78 1.76
CA SER A 6 -11.51 -20.00 1.12
C SER A 6 -11.92 -19.03 0.02
N VAL A 7 -11.07 -18.10 -0.42
CA VAL A 7 -11.45 -17.17 -1.49
C VAL A 7 -11.11 -17.80 -2.85
N PRO A 8 -12.11 -18.07 -3.73
CA PRO A 8 -11.86 -18.57 -5.07
C PRO A 8 -11.19 -17.47 -5.88
N VAL A 9 -9.88 -17.60 -6.06
CA VAL A 9 -9.08 -16.67 -6.85
C VAL A 9 -8.79 -17.33 -8.21
N PRO A 10 -9.06 -16.67 -9.35
CA PRO A 10 -8.70 -17.18 -10.67
C PRO A 10 -7.20 -17.53 -10.71
N PRO A 11 -6.75 -18.52 -11.51
CA PRO A 11 -5.34 -18.92 -11.56
C PRO A 11 -4.39 -17.79 -12.01
N SER A 12 -4.92 -16.73 -12.63
CA SER A 12 -4.19 -15.51 -13.01
C SER A 12 -4.02 -14.51 -11.85
N MET A 13 -4.62 -14.78 -10.71
CA MET A 13 -4.66 -13.92 -9.53
C MET A 13 -4.15 -14.70 -8.30
N ARG A 14 -3.77 -13.99 -7.25
CA ARG A 14 -3.45 -14.53 -5.94
C ARG A 14 -4.08 -13.67 -4.86
N ALA A 15 -4.50 -14.30 -3.77
CA ALA A 15 -4.95 -13.59 -2.58
C ALA A 15 -3.74 -12.98 -1.85
N LEU A 16 -3.89 -11.74 -1.40
CA LEU A 16 -2.93 -11.05 -0.57
C LEU A 16 -3.67 -10.43 0.61
N LEU A 17 -3.38 -10.91 1.81
CA LEU A 17 -3.87 -10.28 3.03
C LEU A 17 -3.10 -8.99 3.27
N VAL A 18 -3.83 -7.90 3.45
CA VAL A 18 -3.27 -6.61 3.84
C VAL A 18 -4.00 -6.15 5.10
N ALA A 19 -3.26 -5.82 6.13
CA ALA A 19 -3.81 -5.34 7.39
C ALA A 19 -3.18 -4.02 7.79
N TYR A 20 -4.00 -3.12 8.32
CA TYR A 20 -3.56 -1.88 8.95
C TYR A 20 -4.04 -1.90 10.41
N PRO A 21 -3.28 -2.55 11.32
CA PRO A 21 -3.66 -2.63 12.72
C PRO A 21 -3.82 -1.25 13.35
N PRO A 22 -4.65 -1.12 14.39
CA PRO A 22 -4.78 0.14 15.12
C PRO A 22 -3.42 0.52 15.73
N ASP A 23 -3.00 1.76 15.49
CA ASP A 23 -1.78 2.34 16.04
C ASP A 23 -2.08 3.80 16.42
N PRO A 24 -1.65 4.30 17.60
CA PRO A 24 -1.85 5.69 18.01
C PRO A 24 -1.29 6.74 17.04
N CYS A 25 -0.31 6.38 16.22
CA CYS A 25 0.28 7.22 15.17
C CYS A 25 -0.31 6.94 13.78
N ALA A 26 -1.30 6.04 13.67
CA ALA A 26 -1.94 5.77 12.39
C ALA A 26 -2.62 7.04 11.85
N SER A 27 -2.44 7.27 10.55
CA SER A 27 -3.14 8.35 9.85
C SER A 27 -4.63 8.05 9.78
N THR A 28 -5.50 9.05 9.74
CA THR A 28 -6.92 8.83 9.42
C THR A 28 -7.13 8.44 7.95
N ALA A 29 -6.15 8.70 7.10
CA ALA A 29 -6.20 8.38 5.69
C ALA A 29 -6.10 6.87 5.44
N SER A 30 -6.87 6.38 4.47
CA SER A 30 -6.70 5.03 3.96
C SER A 30 -5.41 4.91 3.17
N VAL A 31 -4.80 3.72 3.19
CA VAL A 31 -3.72 3.36 2.28
C VAL A 31 -4.32 2.77 1.02
N VAL A 32 -4.01 3.38 -0.12
CA VAL A 32 -4.41 2.94 -1.45
C VAL A 32 -3.25 2.18 -2.08
N LEU A 33 -3.54 0.97 -2.55
CA LEU A 33 -2.58 0.08 -3.20
C LEU A 33 -2.78 0.07 -4.69
N LEU A 34 -1.71 0.37 -5.42
CA LEU A 34 -1.67 0.39 -6.88
C LEU A 34 -0.63 -0.61 -7.42
N ASP A 35 -0.88 -1.14 -8.60
CA ASP A 35 0.18 -1.85 -9.35
C ASP A 35 1.16 -0.87 -10.01
N GLY A 36 2.20 -1.40 -10.66
CA GLY A 36 3.21 -0.59 -11.36
C GLY A 36 2.69 0.23 -12.55
N ARG A 37 1.43 0.02 -12.97
CA ARG A 37 0.74 0.79 -14.02
C ARG A 37 -0.25 1.80 -13.43
N GLY A 38 -0.36 1.87 -12.11
CA GLY A 38 -1.31 2.73 -11.41
C GLY A 38 -2.74 2.24 -11.46
N ARG A 39 -2.96 0.93 -11.62
CA ARG A 39 -4.29 0.33 -11.47
C ARG A 39 -4.59 0.12 -9.99
N PHE A 40 -5.85 0.34 -9.60
CA PHE A 40 -6.31 0.06 -8.25
C PHE A 40 -6.22 -1.44 -7.95
N ILE A 41 -5.61 -1.79 -6.81
CA ILE A 41 -5.59 -3.15 -6.27
C ILE A 41 -6.49 -3.24 -5.04
N GLY A 42 -6.48 -2.21 -4.20
CA GLY A 42 -7.31 -2.16 -3.01
C GLY A 42 -7.01 -0.95 -2.15
N ALA A 43 -7.75 -0.82 -1.06
CA ALA A 43 -7.47 0.15 -0.02
C ALA A 43 -7.73 -0.47 1.35
N VAL A 44 -6.97 -0.02 2.35
CA VAL A 44 -7.10 -0.44 3.74
C VAL A 44 -7.04 0.78 4.65
N ALA A 45 -7.98 0.88 5.59
CA ALA A 45 -8.03 1.94 6.59
C ALA A 45 -7.44 1.46 7.91
N PRO A 46 -6.98 2.35 8.81
CA PRO A 46 -6.55 1.97 10.14
C PRO A 46 -7.61 1.18 10.90
N GLY A 47 -7.18 0.16 11.63
CA GLY A 47 -8.06 -0.76 12.35
C GLY A 47 -8.75 -1.78 11.43
N THR A 48 -8.39 -1.86 10.14
CA THR A 48 -9.01 -2.79 9.19
C THR A 48 -8.02 -3.73 8.52
N ALA A 49 -8.54 -4.84 8.00
CA ALA A 49 -7.82 -5.78 7.15
C ALA A 49 -8.70 -6.20 5.97
N THR A 50 -8.07 -6.51 4.85
CA THR A 50 -8.76 -6.93 3.63
C THR A 50 -7.94 -7.99 2.92
N LEU A 51 -8.64 -8.91 2.26
CA LEU A 51 -8.02 -9.84 1.33
C LEU A 51 -8.13 -9.27 -0.09
N LEU A 52 -7.01 -8.94 -0.69
CA LEU A 52 -6.95 -8.35 -2.04
C LEU A 52 -6.66 -9.43 -3.08
N ALA A 53 -7.35 -9.34 -4.22
CA ALA A 53 -7.01 -10.13 -5.39
C ALA A 53 -5.96 -9.38 -6.21
N VAL A 54 -4.75 -9.93 -6.28
CA VAL A 54 -3.62 -9.33 -6.97
C VAL A 54 -3.22 -10.21 -8.16
N PRO A 55 -2.95 -9.67 -9.36
CA PRO A 55 -2.49 -10.49 -10.48
C PRO A 55 -1.22 -11.27 -10.08
N ALA A 56 -1.16 -12.56 -10.44
CA ALA A 56 -0.09 -13.47 -10.00
C ALA A 56 1.31 -12.98 -10.38
N LEU A 57 1.42 -12.25 -11.50
CA LEU A 57 2.68 -11.68 -12.00
C LEU A 57 3.07 -10.34 -11.36
N THR A 58 2.22 -9.76 -10.51
CA THR A 58 2.51 -8.50 -9.83
C THR A 58 3.61 -8.73 -8.79
N ARG A 59 4.76 -8.07 -9.01
CA ARG A 59 5.93 -8.18 -8.12
C ARG A 59 5.99 -7.09 -7.07
N THR A 60 5.46 -5.91 -7.37
CA THR A 60 5.52 -4.73 -6.50
C THR A 60 4.17 -4.04 -6.44
N LEU A 61 3.86 -3.46 -5.29
CA LEU A 61 2.74 -2.56 -5.10
C LEU A 61 3.25 -1.19 -4.67
N HIS A 62 2.58 -0.15 -5.14
CA HIS A 62 2.74 1.19 -4.63
C HIS A 62 1.68 1.43 -3.56
N ALA A 63 2.11 1.89 -2.39
CA ALA A 63 1.22 2.31 -1.32
C ALA A 63 1.25 3.81 -1.19
N ILE A 64 0.06 4.41 -1.26
CA ILE A 64 -0.11 5.86 -1.28
C ILE A 64 -1.24 6.20 -0.31
N SER A 65 -1.05 7.21 0.53
CA SER A 65 -2.14 7.73 1.36
C SER A 65 -3.25 8.31 0.47
N SER A 66 -4.51 8.09 0.83
CA SER A 66 -5.65 8.74 0.16
C SER A 66 -5.58 10.27 0.21
N ASP A 67 -4.96 10.86 1.23
CA ASP A 67 -4.70 12.31 1.30
C ASP A 67 -3.73 12.77 0.20
N GLU A 68 -2.69 11.97 -0.07
CA GLU A 68 -1.69 12.27 -1.11
C GLU A 68 -2.30 12.18 -2.53
N LEU A 69 -3.28 11.28 -2.71
CA LEU A 69 -4.02 11.11 -3.97
C LEU A 69 -5.06 12.21 -4.22
N THR A 70 -5.54 12.85 -3.16
CA THR A 70 -6.51 13.95 -3.23
C THR A 70 -5.85 15.33 -3.15
N ALA A 71 -4.57 15.38 -2.76
CA ALA A 71 -3.78 16.60 -2.77
C ALA A 71 -3.65 17.19 -4.19
N PRO A 72 -3.53 18.53 -4.32
CA PRO A 72 -3.33 19.18 -5.60
C PRO A 72 -2.12 18.64 -6.36
N VAL A 73 -2.25 18.57 -7.68
CA VAL A 73 -1.12 18.26 -8.58
C VAL A 73 0.00 19.28 -8.37
N GLY A 74 1.25 18.80 -8.33
CA GLY A 74 2.44 19.62 -8.08
C GLY A 74 2.93 19.59 -6.62
N SER A 75 2.08 19.16 -5.68
CA SER A 75 2.46 19.05 -4.27
C SER A 75 3.45 17.90 -4.03
N SER A 76 4.24 17.99 -2.95
CA SER A 76 5.16 16.93 -2.56
C SER A 76 4.38 15.65 -2.28
N VAL A 77 5.00 14.51 -2.61
CA VAL A 77 4.37 13.19 -2.49
C VAL A 77 5.31 12.29 -1.73
N VAL A 78 4.76 11.49 -0.82
CA VAL A 78 5.43 10.25 -0.42
C VAL A 78 4.58 9.05 -0.69
N ARG A 79 5.22 8.05 -1.29
CA ARG A 79 4.69 6.72 -1.53
C ARG A 79 5.70 5.71 -1.02
N ASP A 80 5.20 4.57 -0.62
CA ASP A 80 6.02 3.40 -0.36
C ASP A 80 5.91 2.42 -1.53
N VAL A 81 6.96 1.61 -1.74
CA VAL A 81 6.99 0.57 -2.77
C VAL A 81 7.42 -0.73 -2.10
N VAL A 82 6.49 -1.67 -2.04
CA VAL A 82 6.71 -2.96 -1.39
C VAL A 82 6.72 -4.10 -2.40
N VAL A 83 7.63 -5.05 -2.20
CA VAL A 83 7.61 -6.31 -2.94
C VAL A 83 6.46 -7.16 -2.40
N VAL A 84 5.64 -7.69 -3.30
CA VAL A 84 4.51 -8.52 -2.89
C VAL A 84 5.05 -9.87 -2.39
N PRO A 85 4.84 -10.21 -1.11
CA PRO A 85 5.43 -11.41 -0.52
C PRO A 85 4.82 -12.69 -1.13
N PRO A 86 5.52 -13.83 -1.04
CA PRO A 86 4.94 -15.11 -1.39
C PRO A 86 3.85 -15.51 -0.38
N SER A 87 2.84 -16.24 -0.85
CA SER A 87 1.87 -16.89 0.06
C SER A 87 2.60 -17.92 0.93
N PRO A 88 2.25 -18.10 2.23
CA PRO A 88 1.08 -17.56 2.93
C PRO A 88 1.30 -16.20 3.64
N SER A 89 2.38 -15.49 3.34
CA SER A 89 2.66 -14.17 3.92
C SER A 89 1.75 -13.08 3.34
N GLY A 90 1.65 -11.96 4.06
CA GLY A 90 0.84 -10.80 3.68
C GLY A 90 1.57 -9.48 3.95
N LEU A 91 0.83 -8.38 3.93
CA LEU A 91 1.37 -7.03 4.16
C LEU A 91 0.78 -6.44 5.44
N LEU A 92 1.65 -5.85 6.25
CA LEU A 92 1.28 -4.99 7.36
C LEU A 92 1.53 -3.54 6.98
N VAL A 93 0.54 -2.70 7.21
CA VAL A 93 0.68 -1.26 7.21
C VAL A 93 1.04 -0.84 8.63
N SER A 94 2.19 -0.20 8.78
CA SER A 94 2.62 0.45 10.01
C SER A 94 2.57 1.96 9.85
N ALA A 95 2.32 2.65 10.97
CA ALA A 95 2.54 4.09 11.03
C ALA A 95 4.04 4.37 11.18
N THR A 96 4.57 5.34 10.44
CA THR A 96 5.94 5.81 10.68
C THR A 96 6.06 6.39 12.08
N ARG A 97 7.09 5.98 12.83
CA ARG A 97 7.45 6.54 14.14
C ARG A 97 8.91 6.98 14.12
N PHE A 98 9.20 8.14 14.68
CA PHE A 98 10.59 8.57 14.93
C PHE A 98 11.06 8.14 16.32
N SER A 99 10.14 8.02 17.28
CA SER A 99 10.40 7.49 18.62
C SER A 99 9.10 6.93 19.23
N PRO A 100 9.13 6.28 20.41
CA PRO A 100 7.93 5.77 21.07
C PRO A 100 6.84 6.84 21.29
N SER A 101 7.25 8.11 21.46
CA SER A 101 6.38 9.24 21.76
C SER A 101 6.19 10.21 20.60
N VAL A 102 6.91 10.02 19.48
CA VAL A 102 6.92 10.93 18.34
C VAL A 102 6.48 10.19 17.09
N CYS A 103 5.25 10.49 16.67
CA CYS A 103 4.71 10.01 15.40
C CYS A 103 5.43 10.68 14.23
N GLY A 104 5.66 9.91 13.17
CA GLY A 104 6.02 10.46 11.86
C GLY A 104 4.84 11.19 11.22
N ASN A 105 5.04 11.70 10.02
CA ASN A 105 4.08 12.56 9.32
C ASN A 105 2.82 11.84 8.81
N GLY A 106 2.28 10.85 9.54
CA GLY A 106 1.08 10.10 9.17
C GLY A 106 1.23 9.32 7.85
N ARG A 107 2.46 8.96 7.49
CA ARG A 107 2.73 8.23 6.25
C ARG A 107 2.62 6.73 6.52
N PRO A 108 1.85 5.99 5.71
CA PRO A 108 1.81 4.55 5.82
C PRO A 108 3.11 3.96 5.30
N GLN A 109 3.67 3.00 6.04
CA GLN A 109 4.79 2.18 5.62
C GLN A 109 4.29 0.74 5.48
N LEU A 110 4.71 0.05 4.43
CA LEU A 110 4.34 -1.34 4.20
C LEU A 110 5.50 -2.28 4.44
N GLU A 111 5.19 -3.34 5.17
CA GLU A 111 6.14 -4.38 5.51
C GLU A 111 5.55 -5.74 5.17
N SER A 112 6.39 -6.65 4.67
CA SER A 112 6.00 -8.05 4.53
C SER A 112 5.92 -8.68 5.91
N ALA A 113 4.84 -9.40 6.17
CA ALA A 113 4.60 -10.07 7.45
C ALA A 113 4.27 -11.54 7.22
N THR A 114 4.82 -12.40 8.07
CA THR A 114 4.51 -13.83 8.05
C THR A 114 3.08 -14.07 8.52
N LYS A 115 2.55 -15.27 8.24
CA LYS A 115 1.22 -15.69 8.70
C LYS A 115 1.08 -15.51 10.22
N GLU A 116 2.09 -15.92 10.99
CA GLU A 116 2.08 -15.88 12.45
C GLU A 116 2.04 -14.43 12.97
N GLN A 117 2.80 -13.52 12.34
CA GLN A 117 2.77 -12.10 12.68
C GLN A 117 1.40 -11.47 12.38
N LEU A 118 0.79 -11.86 11.26
CA LEU A 118 -0.55 -11.38 10.89
C LEU A 118 -1.60 -11.89 11.86
N GLU A 119 -1.60 -13.18 12.21
CA GLU A 119 -2.55 -13.77 13.16
C GLU A 119 -2.53 -13.04 14.50
N TRP A 120 -1.34 -12.69 15.02
CA TRP A 120 -1.22 -11.91 16.24
C TRP A 120 -1.75 -10.47 16.10
N LYS A 121 -1.48 -9.83 14.96
CA LYS A 121 -1.85 -8.42 14.73
C LYS A 121 -3.31 -8.20 14.35
N LEU A 122 -4.01 -9.26 13.94
CA LEU A 122 -5.39 -9.22 13.46
C LEU A 122 -6.45 -9.39 14.55
N VAL A 123 -6.06 -9.63 15.80
CA VAL A 123 -7.00 -9.94 16.91
C VAL A 123 -8.07 -8.86 17.09
N ASP A 124 -7.71 -7.59 16.92
CA ASP A 124 -8.60 -6.43 17.11
C ASP A 124 -8.84 -5.65 15.80
N VAL A 125 -8.84 -6.34 14.66
CA VAL A 125 -8.93 -5.72 13.34
C VAL A 125 -10.23 -6.10 12.65
N ALA A 126 -10.94 -5.10 12.11
CA ALA A 126 -12.16 -5.32 11.34
C ALA A 126 -11.82 -5.80 9.93
N PHE A 127 -12.33 -6.97 9.54
CA PHE A 127 -12.23 -7.44 8.16
C PHE A 127 -13.24 -6.71 7.28
N ILE A 128 -12.74 -6.07 6.22
CA ILE A 128 -13.56 -5.37 5.23
C ILE A 128 -13.50 -6.11 3.89
N GLU A 129 -14.62 -6.12 3.18
CA GLU A 129 -14.69 -6.67 1.83
C GLU A 129 -14.05 -5.70 0.82
N PRO A 130 -13.22 -6.19 -0.12
CA PRO A 130 -12.65 -5.35 -1.16
C PRO A 130 -13.74 -4.81 -2.09
N ARG A 131 -13.67 -3.50 -2.41
CA ARG A 131 -14.59 -2.82 -3.34
C ARG A 131 -13.85 -2.30 -4.58
N PRO A 132 -13.36 -3.19 -5.47
CA PRO A 132 -12.49 -2.80 -6.58
C PRO A 132 -13.14 -1.79 -7.53
N GLY A 133 -14.39 -1.99 -7.95
CA GLY A 133 -15.06 -1.10 -8.91
C GLY A 133 -15.27 0.33 -8.38
N ALA A 134 -15.61 0.49 -7.10
CA ALA A 134 -15.74 1.80 -6.48
C ALA A 134 -14.39 2.52 -6.35
N GLY A 135 -13.34 1.78 -5.98
CA GLY A 135 -11.99 2.32 -5.88
C GLY A 135 -11.40 2.70 -7.24
N GLU A 136 -11.66 1.92 -8.29
CA GLU A 136 -11.26 2.26 -9.67
C GLU A 136 -11.94 3.54 -10.15
N ALA A 137 -13.25 3.69 -9.93
CA ALA A 137 -13.98 4.91 -10.30
C ALA A 137 -13.46 6.14 -9.54
N TRP A 138 -13.17 5.99 -8.25
CA TRP A 138 -12.59 7.07 -7.44
C TRP A 138 -11.18 7.44 -7.91
N LEU A 139 -10.31 6.48 -8.22
CA LEU A 139 -8.98 6.77 -8.79
C LEU A 139 -9.06 7.44 -10.16
N ALA A 140 -10.03 7.07 -10.99
CA ALA A 140 -10.21 7.69 -12.30
C ALA A 140 -10.47 9.20 -12.18
N ALA A 141 -11.23 9.63 -11.16
CA ALA A 141 -11.44 11.04 -10.86
C ALA A 141 -10.16 11.78 -10.42
N HIS A 142 -9.15 11.04 -9.96
CA HIS A 142 -7.85 11.58 -9.51
C HIS A 142 -6.69 11.16 -10.42
N ARG A 143 -6.97 10.80 -11.68
CA ARG A 143 -5.98 10.18 -12.58
C ARG A 143 -4.74 11.04 -12.79
N ALA A 144 -4.92 12.36 -12.99
CA ALA A 144 -3.80 13.29 -13.17
C ALA A 144 -2.82 13.25 -11.99
N ARG A 145 -3.34 13.12 -10.77
CA ARG A 145 -2.54 13.01 -9.55
C ARG A 145 -1.83 11.66 -9.47
N VAL A 146 -2.53 10.56 -9.79
CA VAL A 146 -1.91 9.21 -9.87
C VAL A 146 -0.74 9.22 -10.85
N ASP A 147 -0.94 9.77 -12.05
CA ASP A 147 0.09 9.81 -13.08
C ASP A 147 1.32 10.59 -12.61
N GLU A 148 1.14 11.76 -12.00
CA GLU A 148 2.23 12.54 -11.40
C GLU A 148 3.02 11.73 -10.37
N ILE A 149 2.33 11.11 -9.41
CA ILE A 149 2.95 10.32 -8.34
C ILE A 149 3.78 9.17 -8.92
N LEU A 150 3.28 8.51 -9.95
CA LEU A 150 3.97 7.39 -10.56
C LEU A 150 5.15 7.82 -11.45
N HIS A 151 5.01 8.93 -12.19
CA HIS A 151 6.03 9.45 -13.11
C HIS A 151 7.18 10.21 -12.43
N ARG A 152 7.00 10.80 -11.24
CA ARG A 152 8.09 11.43 -10.46
C ARG A 152 9.26 10.49 -10.09
N ARG A 153 9.19 9.20 -10.46
CA ARG A 153 10.32 8.26 -10.38
C ARG A 153 11.42 8.54 -11.39
N SER A 154 11.14 9.22 -12.50
CA SER A 154 12.11 9.43 -13.57
C SER A 154 13.15 10.50 -13.25
N GLU A 155 12.89 11.40 -12.29
CA GLU A 155 13.76 12.55 -12.04
C GLU A 155 14.76 12.30 -10.89
N MET A 156 14.33 11.66 -9.79
CA MET A 156 15.24 11.39 -8.66
C MET A 156 16.27 10.28 -8.92
N ALA A 157 16.06 9.42 -9.92
CA ALA A 157 17.04 8.38 -10.29
C ALA A 157 18.19 8.94 -11.16
N VAL A 158 18.03 10.11 -11.76
CA VAL A 158 19.04 10.73 -12.63
C VAL A 158 20.03 11.57 -11.82
N ASP A 159 19.59 12.19 -10.72
CA ASP A 159 20.44 13.05 -9.89
C ASP A 159 21.51 12.29 -9.06
N VAL A 160 21.37 10.98 -8.87
CA VAL A 160 22.37 10.17 -8.14
C VAL A 160 23.47 9.63 -9.08
N ALA A 161 23.28 9.69 -10.41
CA ALA A 161 24.23 9.15 -11.38
C ALA A 161 25.27 10.17 -11.90
N TRP A 162 25.21 11.45 -11.51
CA TRP A 162 26.03 12.53 -12.06
C TRP A 162 27.01 13.21 -11.08
N SER A 163 27.42 12.52 -10.01
CA SER A 163 28.50 12.99 -9.12
C SER A 163 29.84 12.29 -9.35
N GLY A 164 29.95 11.42 -10.35
CA GLY A 164 31.18 10.71 -10.74
C GLY A 164 31.86 11.33 -11.96
N GLY A 165 32.32 12.58 -11.86
CA GLY A 165 33.25 13.16 -12.83
C GLY A 165 34.67 12.57 -12.64
N PRO A 166 35.44 12.34 -13.72
CA PRO A 166 36.68 11.59 -13.65
C PRO A 166 37.89 12.44 -13.20
N LEU A 167 38.74 11.78 -12.40
CA LEU A 167 40.15 12.01 -12.05
C LEU A 167 40.54 13.33 -11.38
#